data_AF-U2ZVG8-F1
#
_entry.id   AF-U2ZVG8-F1
#
_cell.length_a   1.000
_cell.length_b   1.000
_cell.length_c   1.000
_cell.angle_alpha   90.00
_cell.angle_beta   90.00
_cell.angle_gamma   90.00
#
_symmetry.space_group_name_H-M   'P 1'
#
loop_
_entity.id
_entity.type
_entity.pdbx_description
1 polymer ?
#
loop_
_entity_poly.entity_id
_entity_poly.type
_entity_poly.pdbx_seq_one_letter_code
_entity_poly.pdbx_strand_id
1 'polypeptide(L)'
;MSSITEDDKTVWDTPSGYVLTCNKTLCMEETQVQVFTEGKRYRVESMHPIAIPAFVKVIDDQGELHMLDGSHLREWFNRKPRE
;
A
#
# COMPACT_ATOMS: atom_id res chain seq x y z
N MET A 1 20.65 -12.87 -11.10
CA MET A 1 19.77 -13.14 -9.94
C MET A 1 19.17 -11.80 -9.56
N SER A 2 17.86 -11.61 -9.72
CA SER A 2 17.19 -10.39 -9.28
C SER A 2 17.29 -10.34 -7.76
N SER A 3 18.08 -9.41 -7.23
CA SER A 3 18.26 -9.26 -5.79
C SER A 3 16.93 -8.83 -5.17
N ILE A 4 16.45 -9.59 -4.20
CA ILE A 4 15.25 -9.26 -3.42
C ILE A 4 15.51 -7.93 -2.69
N THR A 5 14.72 -6.91 -3.00
CA THR A 5 14.87 -5.58 -2.39
C THR A 5 14.10 -5.50 -1.06
N GLU A 6 14.35 -4.46 -0.26
CA GLU A 6 13.57 -4.18 0.96
C GLU A 6 12.11 -3.81 0.65
N ASP A 7 11.88 -3.29 -0.56
CA ASP A 7 10.56 -3.01 -1.12
C ASP A 7 9.76 -4.30 -1.32
N ASP A 8 10.38 -5.29 -1.99
CA ASP A 8 9.79 -6.62 -2.19
C ASP A 8 9.42 -7.26 -0.85
N LYS A 9 10.33 -7.21 0.12
CA LYS A 9 10.08 -7.73 1.48
C LYS A 9 8.91 -7.01 2.16
N THR A 10 8.77 -5.70 1.96
CA THR A 10 7.68 -4.91 2.54
C THR A 10 6.33 -5.34 1.98
N VAL A 11 6.25 -5.55 0.66
CA VAL A 11 5.05 -6.08 0.01
C VAL A 11 4.73 -7.47 0.53
N TRP A 12 5.74 -8.36 0.64
CA TRP A 12 5.55 -9.73 1.10
C TRP A 12 5.08 -9.84 2.55
N ASP A 13 5.45 -8.87 3.40
CA ASP A 13 4.99 -8.75 4.79
C ASP A 13 3.57 -8.15 4.90
N THR A 14 2.97 -7.74 3.78
CA THR A 14 1.66 -7.09 3.72
C THR A 14 0.66 -7.96 2.94
N PRO A 15 0.22 -9.11 3.48
CA PRO A 15 -0.66 -10.04 2.79
C PRO A 15 -2.08 -9.47 2.61
N SER A 16 -2.89 -10.14 1.78
CA SER A 16 -4.31 -9.83 1.66
C SER A 16 -5.02 -9.92 3.02
N GLY A 17 -5.88 -8.95 3.28
CA GLY A 17 -6.56 -8.76 4.57
C GLY A 17 -5.75 -8.01 5.62
N TYR A 18 -4.49 -7.65 5.36
CA TYR A 18 -3.71 -6.78 6.24
C TYR A 18 -4.29 -5.36 6.26
N VAL A 19 -4.14 -4.66 7.40
CA VAL A 19 -4.66 -3.31 7.59
C VAL A 19 -3.52 -2.31 7.63
N LEU A 20 -3.53 -1.40 6.67
CA LEU A 20 -2.61 -0.29 6.56
C LEU A 20 -3.24 0.95 7.18
N THR A 21 -2.51 1.69 8.01
CA THR A 21 -2.96 2.98 8.51
C THR A 21 -2.24 4.07 7.73
N CYS A 22 -2.96 4.93 7.03
CA CYS A 22 -2.35 6.03 6.31
C CYS A 22 -1.76 7.04 7.32
N ASN A 23 -0.49 7.37 7.16
CA ASN A 23 0.25 8.27 8.06
C ASN A 23 0.17 9.73 7.59
N LYS A 24 -0.11 9.97 6.31
CA LYS A 24 -0.22 11.31 5.73
C LYS A 24 -1.21 11.29 4.58
N THR A 25 -2.10 12.29 4.52
CA THR A 25 -3.05 12.44 3.42
C THR A 25 -2.33 12.43 2.07
N LEU A 26 -2.79 11.58 1.17
CA LEU A 26 -2.26 11.40 -0.17
C LEU A 26 -3.31 11.81 -1.20
N CYS A 27 -2.90 12.71 -2.08
CA CYS A 27 -3.68 13.12 -3.24
C CYS A 27 -3.00 12.62 -4.51
N MET A 28 -3.79 12.26 -5.52
CA MET A 28 -3.27 12.04 -6.87
C MET A 28 -2.63 13.32 -7.39
N GLU A 29 -1.41 13.25 -7.93
CA GLU A 29 -0.66 14.42 -8.38
C GLU A 29 -1.40 15.19 -9.49
N GLU A 30 -1.95 14.48 -10.47
CA GLU A 30 -2.58 15.06 -11.66
C GLU A 30 -3.95 15.71 -11.37
N THR A 31 -4.75 15.08 -10.51
CA THR A 31 -6.15 15.49 -10.29
C THR A 31 -6.33 16.26 -8.98
N GLN A 32 -5.31 16.27 -8.10
CA GLN A 32 -5.37 16.78 -6.73
C GLN A 32 -6.49 16.12 -5.90
N VAL A 33 -7.03 14.99 -6.36
CA VAL A 33 -8.08 14.25 -5.66
C VAL A 33 -7.45 13.47 -4.51
N GLN A 34 -8.00 13.65 -3.32
CA GLN A 34 -7.60 12.91 -2.13
C GLN A 34 -8.03 11.45 -2.25
N VAL A 35 -7.05 10.55 -2.25
CA VAL A 35 -7.27 9.10 -2.35
C VAL A 35 -7.07 8.40 -1.00
N PHE A 36 -6.11 8.87 -0.21
CA PHE A 36 -5.89 8.37 1.14
C PHE A 36 -5.91 9.52 2.16
N THR A 37 -6.59 9.30 3.26
CA THR A 37 -6.80 10.22 4.36
C THR A 37 -5.92 9.83 5.54
N GLU A 38 -5.16 10.79 6.08
CA GLU A 38 -4.36 10.60 7.29
C GLU A 38 -5.17 9.98 8.44
N GLY A 39 -4.58 9.00 9.13
CA GLY A 39 -5.16 8.30 10.27
C GLY A 39 -6.20 7.24 9.91
N LYS A 40 -6.68 7.19 8.67
CA LYS A 40 -7.65 6.18 8.22
C LYS A 40 -6.97 4.84 7.95
N ARG A 41 -7.74 3.77 8.11
CA ARG A 41 -7.32 2.39 7.91
C ARG A 41 -7.83 1.88 6.57
N TYR A 42 -6.95 1.23 5.82
CA TYR A 42 -7.23 0.65 4.52
C TYR A 42 -6.84 -0.81 4.52
N ARG A 43 -7.69 -1.64 3.94
CA ARG A 43 -7.47 -3.08 3.86
C ARG A 43 -6.77 -3.41 2.55
N VAL A 44 -5.77 -4.28 2.62
CA VAL A 44 -5.16 -4.86 1.43
C VAL A 44 -6.11 -5.90 0.83
N GLU A 45 -6.53 -5.66 -0.40
CA GLU A 45 -7.41 -6.57 -1.13
C GLU A 45 -6.63 -7.76 -1.70
N SER A 46 -5.44 -7.50 -2.25
CA SER A 46 -4.61 -8.53 -2.89
C SER A 46 -3.13 -8.16 -2.85
N MET A 47 -2.27 -9.17 -2.73
CA MET A 47 -0.81 -9.01 -2.73
C MET A 47 -0.23 -9.68 -3.98
N HIS A 48 0.66 -8.99 -4.68
CA HIS A 48 1.31 -9.45 -5.90
C HIS A 48 2.84 -9.50 -5.72
N PRO A 49 3.35 -10.53 -4.99
CA PRO A 49 4.76 -10.62 -4.61
C PRO A 49 5.71 -11.00 -5.75
N ILE A 50 5.18 -11.57 -6.85
CA ILE A 50 5.94 -12.03 -8.02
C ILE A 50 5.94 -10.99 -9.16
N ALA A 51 5.25 -9.86 -8.99
CA ALA A 51 5.31 -8.76 -9.95
C ALA A 51 6.67 -8.04 -9.85
N ILE A 52 7.07 -7.35 -10.91
CA ILE A 52 8.32 -6.58 -10.96
C ILE A 52 7.98 -5.14 -11.38
N PRO A 53 7.92 -4.17 -10.44
CA PRO A 53 8.12 -4.32 -8.99
C PRO A 53 6.95 -5.04 -8.29
N ALA A 54 7.20 -5.59 -7.10
CA ALA A 54 6.15 -6.19 -6.27
C ALA A 54 5.19 -5.08 -5.77
N PHE A 55 3.90 -5.41 -5.61
CA PHE A 55 2.92 -4.44 -5.11
C PHE A 55 1.75 -5.09 -4.38
N VAL A 56 0.99 -4.28 -3.66
CA VAL A 56 -0.33 -4.63 -3.09
C VAL A 56 -1.43 -3.80 -3.71
N LYS A 57 -2.67 -4.29 -3.66
CA LYS A 57 -3.86 -3.55 -4.06
C LYS A 57 -4.66 -3.13 -2.84
N VAL A 58 -5.05 -1.87 -2.80
CA VAL A 58 -5.80 -1.23 -1.71
C VAL A 58 -6.92 -0.41 -2.30
N ILE A 59 -8.10 -0.46 -1.69
CA ILE A 59 -9.22 0.39 -2.05
C ILE A 59 -9.09 1.73 -1.32
N ASP A 60 -9.20 2.83 -2.05
CA ASP A 60 -9.08 4.20 -1.53
C ASP A 60 -10.40 4.69 -0.87
N ASP A 61 -10.44 5.96 -0.47
CA ASP A 61 -11.63 6.59 0.10
C ASP A 61 -12.85 6.63 -0.85
N GLN A 62 -12.62 6.61 -2.17
CA GLN A 62 -13.66 6.70 -3.19
C GLN A 62 -14.12 5.34 -3.72
N GLY A 63 -13.48 4.24 -3.28
CA GLY A 63 -13.81 2.89 -3.75
C GLY A 63 -13.02 2.45 -4.98
N GLU A 64 -11.99 3.21 -5.37
CA GLU A 64 -11.07 2.90 -6.46
C GLU A 64 -9.91 2.02 -5.99
N LEU A 65 -9.45 1.12 -6.86
CA LEU A 65 -8.35 0.20 -6.58
C LEU A 65 -7.02 0.82 -6.97
N HIS A 66 -6.13 0.98 -5.98
CA HIS A 66 -4.79 1.49 -6.16
C HIS A 66 -3.73 0.41 -5.97
N MET A 67 -2.66 0.48 -6.77
CA MET A 67 -1.47 -0.36 -6.62
C MET A 67 -0.42 0.40 -5.83
N LEU A 68 0.06 -0.19 -4.74
CA LEU A 68 1.09 0.38 -3.88
C LEU A 68 2.28 -0.59 -3.82
N ASP A 69 3.44 -0.15 -4.27
CA ASP A 69 4.71 -0.86 -4.05
C ASP A 69 5.24 -0.64 -2.63
N GLY A 70 6.34 -1.31 -2.28
CA GLY A 70 6.93 -1.24 -0.95
C GLY A 70 7.41 0.16 -0.56
N SER A 71 7.77 1.02 -1.51
CA SER A 71 8.24 2.38 -1.29
C SER A 71 7.04 3.23 -0.89
N HIS A 72 5.91 3.05 -1.59
CA HIS A 72 4.67 3.67 -1.18
C HIS A 72 4.20 3.24 0.21
N LEU A 73 4.27 1.93 0.47
CA LEU A 73 3.91 1.39 1.78
C LEU A 73 4.79 1.94 2.90
N ARG A 74 6.08 2.16 2.65
CA ARG A 74 7.01 2.72 3.64
C ARG A 74 6.83 4.22 3.88
N GLU A 75 6.58 4.98 2.83
CA GLU A 75 6.51 6.44 2.91
C GLU A 75 5.18 6.92 3.50
N TRP A 76 4.05 6.31 3.09
CA TRP A 76 2.72 6.82 3.40
C TRP A 76 1.90 5.97 4.37
N PHE A 77 2.31 4.73 4.67
CA PHE A 77 1.51 3.83 5.50
C PHE A 77 2.28 3.27 6.70
N ASN A 78 1.61 3.26 7.85
CA ASN A 78 2.00 2.47 9.00
C ASN A 78 1.36 1.09 8.91
N ARG A 79 2.21 0.06 8.99
CA ARG A 79 1.80 -1.34 9.05
C ARG A 79 1.60 -1.71 10.52
N LYS A 80 0.37 -2.09 10.90
CA LYS A 80 0.12 -2.67 12.23
C LYS A 80 -0.17 -4.15 12.09
N PRO A 81 0.52 -5.02 12.87
CA PRO A 81 0.23 -6.45 12.85
C PRO A 81 -1.23 -6.69 13.22
N ARG A 82 -1.79 -7.74 12.62
CA ARG A 82 -3.15 -8.22 12.86
C ARG A 82 -3.32 -8.52 14.36
N GLU A 83 -4.21 -7.79 15.03
CA GLU A 83 -4.68 -8.11 16.40
C GLU A 83 -5.57 -9.36 16.40
#